data_AF-A0A6A5V5N7-F1
#
_entry.id   AF-A0A6A5V5N7-F1
#
_cell.length_a   1.000
_cell.length_b   1.000
_cell.length_c   1.000
_cell.angle_alpha   90.00
_cell.angle_beta   90.00
_cell.angle_gamma   90.00
#
_symmetry.space_group_name_H-M   'P 1'
#
loop_
_entity.id
_entity.type
_entity.pdbx_description
1 polymer ?
#
loop_
_entity_poly.entity_id
_entity_poly.type
_entity_poly.pdbx_seq_one_letter_code
_entity_poly.pdbx_strand_id
1 'polypeptide(L)'
;MFCSQDVSCSCLYAVFSLISDALLRLYDDSVWTVRNHISQWEARRSQEADYFLLHEIVRHGIHVSETLSVAIRSLDAIQHHHARFRAHNDLVRSEKGCENWDRVGTHFEFQLRFLQALLQRSDANNARIQNEISLVSAVHDGRYAVSMGRSSSISSPVRCGTTPLLRLTEALSRYLETRARKQHRSTTRCRCALQLVREAARACLSRRHALRLMANTCVT
;
A
#
# COMPACT_ATOMS: atom_id res chain seq x y z
N MET A 1 3.07 -22.22 -5.96
CA MET A 1 3.39 -22.96 -7.20
C MET A 1 2.79 -22.16 -8.35
N PHE A 2 3.55 -21.27 -8.99
CA PHE A 2 3.03 -20.41 -10.06
C PHE A 2 3.43 -21.03 -11.41
N CYS A 3 2.42 -21.50 -12.14
CA CYS A 3 2.59 -22.16 -13.42
C CYS A 3 3.09 -21.14 -14.46
N SER A 4 4.26 -21.40 -15.06
CA SER A 4 4.82 -20.59 -16.14
C SER A 4 4.01 -20.85 -17.41
N GLN A 5 3.00 -20.02 -17.69
CA GLN A 5 2.32 -20.01 -18.98
C GLN A 5 2.79 -18.81 -19.79
N ASP A 6 3.18 -19.05 -21.03
CA ASP A 6 3.51 -18.01 -22.00
C ASP A 6 2.31 -17.09 -22.16
N VAL A 7 2.39 -15.91 -21.55
CA VAL A 7 1.39 -14.86 -21.70
C VAL A 7 1.56 -14.31 -23.10
N SER A 8 0.62 -14.66 -23.99
CA SER A 8 0.52 -14.00 -25.29
C SER A 8 0.40 -12.49 -25.07
N CYS A 9 1.45 -11.74 -25.42
CA CYS A 9 1.50 -10.28 -25.34
C CYS A 9 0.43 -9.58 -26.21
N SER A 10 -0.40 -10.34 -26.95
CA SER A 10 -1.48 -9.83 -27.78
C SER A 10 -2.70 -9.36 -26.99
N CYS A 11 -2.84 -9.72 -25.70
CA CYS A 11 -3.95 -9.29 -24.85
C CYS A 11 -3.47 -8.29 -23.78
N LEU A 12 -3.77 -7.00 -23.98
CA LEU A 12 -3.42 -5.91 -23.06
C LEU A 12 -3.86 -6.20 -21.60
N TYR A 13 -5.05 -6.77 -21.42
CA TYR A 13 -5.58 -7.11 -20.09
C TYR A 13 -4.81 -8.25 -19.41
N ALA A 14 -4.23 -9.18 -20.16
CA ALA A 14 -3.35 -10.21 -19.60
C ALA A 14 -2.02 -9.62 -19.09
N VAL A 15 -1.51 -8.55 -19.72
CA VAL A 15 -0.35 -7.82 -19.20
C VAL A 15 -0.72 -7.08 -17.91
N PHE A 16 -1.89 -6.44 -17.87
CA PHE A 16 -2.38 -5.79 -16.66
C PHE A 16 -2.57 -6.77 -15.50
N SER A 17 -3.05 -7.99 -15.75
CA SER A 17 -3.19 -8.99 -14.69
C SER A 17 -1.84 -9.38 -14.07
N LEU A 18 -0.76 -9.48 -14.86
CA LEU A 18 0.60 -9.71 -14.34
C LEU A 18 1.13 -8.54 -13.51
N ILE A 19 0.85 -7.30 -13.93
CA ILE A 19 1.23 -6.10 -13.18
C ILE A 19 0.49 -6.07 -11.84
N SER A 20 -0.82 -6.34 -11.86
CA SER A 20 -1.63 -6.45 -10.64
C SER A 20 -1.10 -7.51 -9.69
N ASP A 21 -0.59 -8.64 -10.17
CA ASP A 21 0.05 -9.67 -9.33
C ASP A 21 1.31 -9.18 -8.62
N ALA A 22 2.13 -8.40 -9.32
CA ALA A 22 3.32 -7.81 -8.73
C ALA A 22 2.94 -6.79 -7.64
N LEU A 23 1.91 -5.98 -7.89
CA LEU A 23 1.39 -5.00 -6.93
C LEU A 23 0.77 -5.70 -5.71
N LEU A 24 0.02 -6.78 -5.91
CA LEU A 24 -0.57 -7.57 -4.83
C LEU A 24 0.45 -8.02 -3.79
N ARG A 25 1.62 -8.49 -4.23
CA ARG A 25 2.71 -8.91 -3.34
C ARG A 25 3.25 -7.74 -2.52
N LEU A 26 3.35 -6.55 -3.12
CA LEU A 26 3.80 -5.36 -2.42
C LEU A 26 2.77 -4.90 -1.38
N TYR A 27 1.48 -5.01 -1.70
CA TYR A 27 0.40 -4.69 -0.77
C TYR A 27 0.34 -5.68 0.40
N ASP A 28 0.44 -6.97 0.12
CA ASP A 28 0.52 -8.01 1.16
C ASP A 28 1.70 -7.74 2.10
N ASP A 29 2.91 -7.56 1.57
CA ASP A 29 4.11 -7.22 2.35
C ASP A 29 3.90 -5.97 3.22
N SER A 30 3.22 -4.95 2.70
CA SER A 30 2.95 -3.70 3.44
C SER A 30 2.01 -3.93 4.62
N VAL A 31 0.90 -4.65 4.41
CA VAL A 31 -0.06 -5.01 5.48
C VAL A 31 0.60 -5.84 6.57
N TRP A 32 1.40 -6.84 6.17
CA TRP A 32 2.14 -7.68 7.12
C TRP A 32 3.21 -6.90 7.89
N THR A 33 3.88 -5.95 7.23
CA THR A 33 4.89 -5.11 7.88
C THR A 33 4.26 -4.26 8.99
N VAL A 34 3.10 -3.63 8.74
CA VAL A 34 2.35 -2.91 9.79
C VAL A 34 2.01 -3.84 10.95
N ARG A 35 1.42 -5.01 10.69
CA ARG A 35 1.10 -6.00 11.73
C ARG A 35 2.32 -6.38 12.57
N ASN A 36 3.45 -6.60 11.91
CA ASN A 36 4.68 -7.00 12.57
C ASN A 36 5.23 -5.88 13.45
N HIS A 37 5.14 -4.61 13.02
CA HIS A 37 5.51 -3.48 13.87
C HIS A 37 4.61 -3.37 15.11
N ILE A 38 3.29 -3.54 14.95
CA ILE A 38 2.35 -3.57 16.08
C ILE A 38 2.74 -4.67 17.07
N SER A 39 2.97 -5.90 16.58
CA SER A 39 3.31 -7.04 17.43
C SER A 39 4.68 -6.87 18.13
N GLN A 40 5.66 -6.26 17.45
CA GLN A 40 6.95 -5.93 18.07
C GLN A 40 6.83 -4.85 19.15
N TRP A 41 5.93 -3.88 18.95
CA TRP A 41 5.66 -2.86 19.95
C TRP A 41 4.97 -3.48 21.18
N GLU A 42 3.93 -4.29 20.97
CA GLU A 42 3.22 -4.98 22.06
C GLU A 42 4.15 -5.85 22.92
N ALA A 43 5.13 -6.51 22.32
CA ALA A 43 6.11 -7.31 23.03
C ALA A 43 7.04 -6.47 23.94
N ARG A 44 7.22 -5.18 23.64
CA ARG A 44 8.12 -4.26 24.37
C ARG A 44 7.38 -3.27 25.26
N ARG A 45 6.03 -3.24 25.24
CA ARG A 45 5.20 -2.22 25.91
C ARG A 45 5.39 -2.15 27.44
N SER A 46 5.93 -3.18 28.07
CA SER A 46 6.23 -3.18 29.51
C SER A 46 7.51 -2.41 29.87
N GLN A 47 8.38 -2.14 28.89
CA GLN A 47 9.70 -1.53 29.10
C GLN A 47 9.65 -0.01 28.90
N GLU A 48 9.06 0.47 27.80
CA GLU A 48 8.97 1.90 27.50
C GLU A 48 7.78 2.22 26.58
N ALA A 49 7.07 3.31 26.87
CA ALA A 49 5.96 3.79 26.06
C ALA A 49 6.47 4.79 25.01
N ASP A 50 6.86 4.29 23.83
CA ASP A 50 7.21 5.14 22.69
C ASP A 50 5.96 5.56 21.90
N TYR A 51 5.39 6.70 22.29
CA TYR A 51 4.24 7.32 21.63
C TYR A 51 4.53 7.74 20.19
N PHE A 52 5.75 8.18 19.90
CA PHE A 52 6.11 8.62 18.56
C PHE A 52 6.08 7.44 17.59
N LEU A 53 6.67 6.31 17.99
CA LEU A 53 6.62 5.08 17.21
C LEU A 53 5.19 4.59 16.97
N LEU A 54 4.32 4.61 17.99
CA LEU A 54 2.90 4.27 17.85
C LEU A 54 2.20 5.13 16.78
N HIS A 55 2.39 6.45 16.83
CA HIS A 55 1.80 7.37 15.86
C HIS A 55 2.33 7.13 14.44
N GLU A 56 3.61 6.82 14.28
CA GLU A 56 4.18 6.49 12.99
C GLU A 56 3.64 5.17 12.42
N ILE A 57 3.43 4.16 13.27
CA ILE A 57 2.78 2.90 12.87
C ILE A 57 1.34 3.17 12.44
N VAL A 58 0.56 3.97 13.18
CA VAL A 58 -0.81 4.36 12.80
C VAL A 58 -0.83 5.05 11.46
N ARG A 59 0.02 6.07 11.27
CA ARG A 59 0.07 6.85 10.03
C ARG A 59 0.37 5.94 8.85
N HIS A 60 1.29 4.99 9.02
CA HIS A 60 1.59 4.00 7.98
C HIS A 60 0.42 3.04 7.72
N GLY A 61 -0.25 2.54 8.77
CA GLY A 61 -1.44 1.69 8.64
C GLY A 61 -2.60 2.37 7.90
N ILE A 62 -2.85 3.65 8.16
CA ILE A 62 -3.84 4.46 7.44
C ILE A 62 -3.47 4.56 5.96
N HIS A 63 -2.22 4.92 5.64
CA HIS A 63 -1.77 5.01 4.25
C HIS A 63 -1.85 3.68 3.49
N VAL A 64 -1.62 2.55 4.16
CA VAL A 64 -1.80 1.22 3.56
C VAL A 64 -3.29 0.97 3.23
N SER A 65 -4.22 1.25 4.15
CA SER A 65 -5.67 1.13 3.89
C SER A 65 -6.12 2.05 2.74
N GLU A 66 -5.67 3.30 2.70
CA GLU A 66 -5.97 4.25 1.62
C GLU A 66 -5.50 3.71 0.26
N THR A 67 -4.26 3.23 0.21
CA THR A 67 -3.66 2.71 -1.03
C THR A 67 -4.38 1.45 -1.51
N LEU A 68 -4.74 0.54 -0.60
CA LEU A 68 -5.55 -0.65 -0.89
C LEU A 68 -6.93 -0.28 -1.46
N SER A 69 -7.56 0.75 -0.88
CA SER A 69 -8.88 1.22 -1.33
C SER A 69 -8.84 1.77 -2.76
N VAL A 70 -7.77 2.52 -3.09
CA VAL A 70 -7.52 2.98 -4.47
C VAL A 70 -7.25 1.80 -5.39
N ALA A 71 -6.41 0.84 -4.97
CA ALA A 71 -6.09 -0.34 -5.78
C ALA A 71 -7.33 -1.18 -6.11
N ILE A 72 -8.23 -1.40 -5.14
CA ILE A 72 -9.50 -2.11 -5.32
C ILE A 72 -10.32 -1.41 -6.41
N ARG A 73 -10.53 -0.09 -6.27
CA ARG A 73 -11.30 0.69 -7.26
C ARG A 73 -10.68 0.67 -8.65
N SER A 74 -9.36 0.75 -8.75
CA SER A 74 -8.65 0.71 -10.03
C SER A 74 -8.80 -0.67 -10.69
N LEU A 75 -8.64 -1.75 -9.94
CA LEU A 75 -8.75 -3.10 -10.47
C LEU A 75 -10.19 -3.45 -10.86
N ASP A 76 -11.16 -3.02 -10.06
CA ASP A 76 -12.58 -3.15 -10.35
C ASP A 76 -12.95 -2.46 -11.68
N ALA A 77 -12.48 -1.21 -11.89
CA ALA A 77 -12.68 -0.52 -13.16
C ALA A 77 -12.03 -1.26 -14.34
N ILE A 78 -10.80 -1.77 -14.18
CA ILE A 78 -10.11 -2.56 -15.21
C ILE A 78 -10.89 -3.83 -15.56
N GLN A 79 -11.44 -4.52 -14.55
CA GLN A 79 -12.25 -5.72 -14.75
C GLN A 79 -13.53 -5.41 -15.54
N HIS A 80 -14.22 -4.31 -15.20
CA HIS A 80 -15.40 -3.87 -15.95
C HIS A 80 -15.07 -3.51 -17.41
N HIS A 81 -13.94 -2.82 -17.64
CA HIS A 81 -13.48 -2.51 -18.99
C HIS A 81 -13.12 -3.77 -19.79
N HIS A 82 -12.48 -4.75 -19.16
CA HIS A 82 -12.20 -6.06 -19.78
C HIS A 82 -13.48 -6.78 -20.17
N ALA A 83 -14.47 -6.87 -19.26
CA ALA A 83 -15.76 -7.50 -19.53
C ALA A 83 -16.50 -6.84 -20.70
N ARG A 84 -16.50 -5.50 -20.77
CA ARG A 84 -17.09 -4.76 -21.89
C ARG A 84 -16.35 -5.00 -23.20
N PHE A 85 -15.02 -5.00 -23.17
CA PHE A 85 -14.19 -5.26 -24.34
C PHE A 85 -14.44 -6.68 -24.88
N ARG A 86 -14.49 -7.68 -23.99
CA ARG A 86 -14.83 -9.07 -24.31
C ARG A 86 -16.18 -9.17 -24.99
N ALA A 87 -17.24 -8.65 -24.36
CA ALA A 87 -18.59 -8.68 -24.91
C ALA A 87 -18.67 -8.06 -26.32
N HIS A 88 -17.98 -6.94 -26.55
CA HIS A 88 -17.93 -6.32 -27.88
C HIS A 88 -17.22 -7.19 -28.93
N ASN A 89 -16.11 -7.84 -28.57
CA ASN A 89 -15.38 -8.71 -29.51
C ASN A 89 -16.11 -10.03 -29.78
N ASP A 90 -16.81 -10.59 -28.79
CA ASP A 90 -17.58 -11.83 -28.94
C ASP A 90 -18.78 -11.61 -29.88
N LEU A 91 -19.42 -10.44 -29.84
CA LEU A 91 -20.44 -10.03 -30.82
C LEU A 91 -19.91 -9.95 -32.26
N VAL A 92 -18.63 -9.60 -32.44
CA VAL A 92 -17.99 -9.48 -33.76
C VAL A 92 -17.49 -10.83 -34.30
N ARG A 93 -17.18 -11.82 -33.44
CA ARG A 93 -16.59 -13.12 -33.82
C ARG A 93 -17.57 -14.29 -33.84
N SER A 94 -18.88 -14.03 -33.77
CA SER A 94 -19.93 -15.04 -33.63
C SER A 94 -20.09 -15.94 -34.88
N GLU A 95 -19.17 -16.90 -35.06
CA GLU A 95 -19.37 -18.05 -35.97
C GLU A 95 -18.94 -19.41 -35.38
N LYS A 96 -18.30 -19.50 -34.20
CA LYS A 96 -17.97 -20.80 -33.58
C LYS A 96 -18.26 -20.81 -32.08
N GLY A 97 -19.33 -21.50 -31.71
CA GLY A 97 -19.83 -21.69 -30.34
C GLY A 97 -18.96 -22.59 -29.48
N CYS A 98 -17.79 -22.09 -29.06
CA CYS A 98 -17.04 -22.66 -27.95
C CYS A 98 -16.98 -21.60 -26.83
N GLU A 99 -17.53 -21.92 -25.66
CA GLU A 99 -17.40 -21.09 -24.45
C GLU A 99 -15.92 -20.89 -24.12
N ASN A 100 -15.38 -19.73 -24.50
CA ASN A 100 -13.98 -19.42 -24.30
C ASN A 100 -13.78 -18.92 -22.86
N TRP A 101 -13.35 -19.81 -21.98
CA TRP A 101 -13.16 -19.54 -20.55
C TRP A 101 -12.39 -18.23 -20.30
N ASP A 102 -12.96 -17.31 -19.52
CA ASP A 102 -12.34 -16.00 -19.25
C ASP A 102 -11.22 -16.05 -18.21
N ARG A 103 -10.07 -16.60 -18.61
CA ARG A 103 -8.89 -16.67 -17.74
C ARG A 103 -8.49 -15.32 -17.15
N VAL A 104 -8.58 -14.24 -17.93
CA VAL A 104 -8.18 -12.90 -17.48
C VAL A 104 -9.21 -12.32 -16.51
N GLY A 105 -10.51 -12.45 -16.82
CA GLY A 105 -11.59 -12.02 -15.93
C GLY A 105 -11.60 -12.76 -14.60
N THR A 106 -11.49 -14.09 -14.61
CA THR A 106 -11.36 -14.90 -13.39
C THR A 106 -10.13 -14.52 -12.58
N HIS A 107 -9.02 -14.17 -13.24
CA HIS A 107 -7.82 -13.72 -12.55
C HIS A 107 -8.01 -12.36 -11.87
N PHE A 108 -8.62 -11.38 -12.55
CA PHE A 108 -8.95 -10.10 -11.93
C PHE A 108 -9.92 -10.25 -10.76
N GLU A 109 -10.89 -11.14 -10.86
CA GLU A 109 -11.81 -11.45 -9.76
C GLU A 109 -11.05 -11.96 -8.53
N PHE A 110 -10.15 -12.94 -8.71
CA PHE A 110 -9.31 -13.43 -7.62
C PHE A 110 -8.49 -12.30 -6.99
N GLN A 111 -7.83 -11.48 -7.82
CA GLN A 111 -6.99 -10.38 -7.36
C GLN A 111 -7.80 -9.32 -6.59
N LEU A 112 -9.03 -9.03 -7.03
CA LEU A 112 -9.93 -8.09 -6.36
C LEU A 112 -10.35 -8.62 -4.99
N ARG A 113 -10.74 -9.90 -4.89
CA ARG A 113 -11.08 -10.55 -3.62
C ARG A 113 -9.90 -10.57 -2.66
N PHE A 114 -8.70 -10.79 -3.18
CA PHE A 114 -7.47 -10.75 -2.40
C PHE A 114 -7.19 -9.35 -1.84
N LEU A 115 -7.32 -8.30 -2.66
CA LEU A 115 -7.20 -6.91 -2.21
C LEU A 115 -8.23 -6.54 -1.13
N GLN A 116 -9.48 -6.98 -1.29
CA GLN A 116 -10.54 -6.77 -0.30
C GLN A 116 -10.18 -7.42 1.04
N ALA A 117 -9.66 -8.65 1.00
CA ALA A 117 -9.18 -9.33 2.21
C ALA A 117 -8.00 -8.60 2.86
N LEU A 118 -7.06 -8.06 2.06
CA LEU A 118 -5.97 -7.23 2.57
C LEU A 118 -6.47 -5.94 3.23
N LEU A 119 -7.46 -5.28 2.63
CA LEU A 119 -8.07 -4.07 3.21
C LEU A 119 -8.69 -4.36 4.57
N GLN A 120 -9.48 -5.43 4.68
CA GLN A 120 -10.07 -5.87 5.95
C GLN A 120 -8.99 -6.14 7.02
N ARG A 121 -7.87 -6.76 6.63
CA ARG A 121 -6.73 -6.97 7.55
C ARG A 121 -6.06 -5.67 7.95
N SER A 122 -5.91 -4.73 7.01
CA SER A 122 -5.37 -3.40 7.29
C SER A 122 -6.26 -2.63 8.28
N ASP A 123 -7.58 -2.70 8.12
CA ASP A 123 -8.53 -2.05 9.02
C ASP A 123 -8.53 -2.69 10.41
N ALA A 124 -8.43 -4.02 10.49
CA ALA A 124 -8.24 -4.72 11.77
C ALA A 124 -6.93 -4.33 12.46
N ASN A 125 -5.84 -4.18 11.70
CA ASN A 125 -4.56 -3.68 12.23
C ASN A 125 -4.70 -2.24 12.73
N ASN A 126 -5.41 -1.38 12.00
CA ASN A 126 -5.67 0.01 12.39
C ASN A 126 -6.49 0.07 13.68
N ALA A 127 -7.55 -0.73 13.82
CA ALA A 127 -8.31 -0.82 15.06
C ALA A 127 -7.44 -1.31 16.23
N ARG A 128 -6.60 -2.32 15.99
CA ARG A 128 -5.68 -2.87 17.00
C ARG A 128 -4.70 -1.82 17.51
N ILE A 129 -4.03 -1.08 16.63
CA ILE A 129 -3.06 -0.04 17.06
C ILE A 129 -3.75 1.13 17.76
N GLN A 130 -4.99 1.48 17.40
CA GLN A 130 -5.74 2.50 18.12
C GLN A 130 -6.06 2.08 19.55
N ASN A 131 -6.43 0.81 19.76
CA ASN A 131 -6.63 0.27 21.12
C ASN A 131 -5.35 0.37 21.95
N GLU A 132 -4.18 0.10 21.35
CA GLU A 132 -2.90 0.25 22.05
C GLU A 132 -2.61 1.71 22.41
N ILE A 133 -2.87 2.68 21.53
CA ILE A 133 -2.72 4.11 21.86
C ILE A 133 -3.64 4.49 23.03
N SER A 134 -4.90 4.07 23.00
CA SER A 134 -5.84 4.33 24.10
C SER A 134 -5.37 3.73 25.42
N LEU A 135 -4.83 2.51 25.40
CA LEU A 135 -4.28 1.84 26.58
C LEU A 135 -3.11 2.64 27.17
N VAL A 136 -2.16 3.07 26.33
CA VAL A 136 -0.96 3.79 26.79
C VAL A 136 -1.36 5.15 27.35
N SER A 137 -2.27 5.88 26.70
CA SER A 137 -2.81 7.15 27.21
C SER A 137 -3.48 6.99 28.57
N ALA A 138 -4.35 5.98 28.74
CA ALA A 138 -5.00 5.72 30.03
C ALA A 138 -4.00 5.39 31.15
N VAL A 139 -2.95 4.63 30.85
CA VAL A 139 -1.86 4.33 31.81
C VAL A 139 -1.09 5.59 32.19
N HIS A 140 -0.84 6.48 31.23
CA HIS A 140 -0.13 7.73 31.46
C HIS A 140 -0.93 8.69 32.34
N ASP A 141 -2.22 8.88 32.03
CA ASP A 141 -3.14 9.72 32.81
C ASP A 141 -3.29 9.19 34.24
N GLY A 142 -3.40 7.87 34.42
CA GLY A 142 -3.43 7.24 35.75
C GLY A 142 -2.13 7.45 36.55
N ARG A 143 -0.97 7.39 35.89
CA ARG A 143 0.33 7.69 36.54
C ARG A 143 0.43 9.17 36.94
N TYR A 144 -0.06 10.09 36.10
CA TYR A 144 -0.11 11.50 36.46
C TYR A 144 -1.09 11.80 37.58
N ALA A 145 -2.26 11.18 37.61
CA ALA A 145 -3.21 11.36 38.71
C ALA A 145 -2.59 10.91 40.05
N VAL A 146 -1.84 9.80 40.04
CA VAL A 146 -1.11 9.31 41.23
C VAL A 146 0.06 10.23 41.61
N SER A 147 0.79 10.79 40.64
CA SER A 147 1.90 11.72 40.93
C SER A 147 1.43 13.11 41.37
N MET A 148 0.29 13.58 40.84
CA MET A 148 -0.35 14.85 41.20
C MET A 148 -1.03 14.77 42.58
N GLY A 149 -1.60 13.60 42.93
CA GLY A 149 -2.02 13.32 44.31
C GLY A 149 -0.88 13.30 45.33
N ARG A 150 0.38 13.27 44.87
CA ARG A 150 1.59 13.33 45.71
C ARG A 150 2.37 14.65 45.59
N SER A 151 2.07 15.49 44.59
CA SER A 151 2.86 16.69 44.29
C SER A 151 2.01 17.73 43.56
N SER A 152 1.47 18.69 44.31
CA SER A 152 0.85 19.90 43.76
C SER A 152 1.94 20.91 43.36
N SER A 153 2.36 20.93 42.09
CA SER A 153 2.97 22.12 41.45
C SER A 153 3.15 21.98 39.92
N ILE A 154 2.31 22.72 39.20
CA ILE A 154 2.42 23.38 37.88
C ILE A 154 3.52 22.89 36.90
N SER A 155 3.12 22.48 35.67
CA SER A 155 4.00 22.55 34.50
C SER A 155 3.28 22.83 33.16
N SER A 156 3.97 23.63 32.34
CA SER A 156 3.61 24.35 31.09
C SER A 156 3.43 23.47 29.82
N PRO A 157 2.90 24.03 28.70
CA PRO A 157 2.53 23.24 27.52
C PRO A 157 3.69 22.92 26.56
N VAL A 158 3.67 21.71 26.01
CA VAL A 158 4.62 21.19 25.00
C VAL A 158 4.26 21.68 23.60
N ARG A 159 5.24 22.24 22.87
CA ARG A 159 5.12 22.73 21.49
C ARG A 159 5.16 21.56 20.49
N CYS A 160 4.12 21.44 19.67
CA CYS A 160 4.05 20.50 18.55
C CYS A 160 4.79 21.08 17.33
N GLY A 161 5.91 20.46 16.94
CA GLY A 161 6.66 20.77 15.73
C GLY A 161 6.06 20.04 14.52
N THR A 162 5.49 20.79 13.58
CA THR A 162 5.02 20.28 12.29
C THR A 162 6.20 20.09 11.34
N THR A 163 6.49 18.84 10.93
CA THR A 163 6.79 18.40 9.53
C THR A 163 7.36 16.95 9.45
N PRO A 164 6.51 15.90 9.34
CA PRO A 164 6.98 14.52 9.11
C PRO A 164 6.82 14.02 7.66
N LEU A 165 5.94 14.62 6.85
CA LEU A 165 5.47 14.05 5.58
C LEU A 165 6.57 13.85 4.51
N LEU A 166 7.60 14.69 4.47
CA LEU A 166 8.67 14.59 3.46
C LEU A 166 9.73 13.53 3.80
N ARG A 167 10.00 13.28 5.08
CA ARG A 167 11.08 12.37 5.49
C ARG A 167 10.71 10.90 5.37
N LEU A 168 9.41 10.58 5.53
CA LEU A 168 8.93 9.19 5.55
C LEU A 168 8.62 8.62 4.16
N THR A 169 8.26 9.47 3.20
CA THR A 169 8.16 9.06 1.79
C THR A 169 9.54 8.74 1.20
N GLU A 170 10.58 9.51 1.57
CA GLU A 170 11.96 9.18 1.21
C GLU A 170 12.48 7.92 1.90
N ALA A 171 12.14 7.69 3.17
CA ALA A 171 12.54 6.48 3.88
C ALA A 171 11.90 5.21 3.28
N LEU A 172 10.62 5.28 2.88
CA LEU A 172 9.92 4.18 2.20
C LEU A 172 10.49 3.92 0.80
N SER A 173 10.80 4.96 0.02
CA SER A 173 11.51 4.79 -1.26
C SER A 173 12.88 4.13 -1.08
N ARG A 174 13.68 4.57 -0.09
CA ARG A 174 15.00 3.99 0.18
C ARG A 174 14.91 2.54 0.67
N TYR A 175 13.89 2.20 1.46
CA TYR A 175 13.63 0.83 1.93
C TYR A 175 13.23 -0.10 0.77
N LEU A 176 12.31 0.35 -0.10
CA LEU A 176 11.90 -0.40 -1.28
C LEU A 176 13.08 -0.59 -2.26
N GLU A 177 13.95 0.40 -2.41
CA GLU A 177 15.16 0.30 -3.23
C GLU A 177 16.19 -0.68 -2.66
N THR A 178 16.39 -0.71 -1.34
CA THR A 178 17.33 -1.65 -0.70
C THR A 178 16.80 -3.09 -0.74
N ARG A 179 15.49 -3.28 -0.63
CA ARG A 179 14.85 -4.61 -0.74
C ARG A 179 14.79 -5.10 -2.18
N ALA A 180 14.53 -4.23 -3.16
CA ALA A 180 14.62 -4.56 -4.60
C ALA A 180 16.03 -5.01 -5.01
N ARG A 181 17.09 -4.44 -4.40
CA ARG A 181 18.47 -4.90 -4.60
C ARG A 181 18.75 -6.29 -4.00
N LYS A 182 18.11 -6.63 -2.87
CA LYS A 182 18.22 -7.97 -2.26
C LYS A 182 17.43 -9.04 -3.04
N GLN A 183 16.26 -8.70 -3.59
CA GLN A 183 15.46 -9.61 -4.43
C GLN A 183 16.09 -9.85 -5.82
N HIS A 184 17.02 -9.00 -6.26
CA HIS A 184 17.64 -9.03 -7.59
C HIS A 184 18.51 -10.27 -7.88
N ARG A 185 18.73 -11.15 -6.89
CA ARG A 185 19.44 -12.41 -7.08
C ARG A 185 18.57 -13.57 -7.57
N SER A 186 17.24 -13.43 -7.63
CA SER A 186 16.39 -14.49 -8.16
C SER A 186 15.51 -14.01 -9.33
N THR A 187 15.82 -14.53 -10.52
CA THR A 187 14.98 -14.62 -11.73
C THR A 187 14.96 -13.43 -12.72
N THR A 188 15.32 -13.75 -13.95
CA THR A 188 15.50 -12.86 -15.11
C THR A 188 14.18 -12.26 -15.63
N ARG A 189 13.02 -12.86 -15.32
CA ARG A 189 11.69 -12.40 -15.75
C ARG A 189 11.19 -11.17 -14.99
N CYS A 190 11.66 -10.92 -13.76
CA CYS A 190 11.36 -9.70 -13.00
C CYS A 190 12.01 -8.45 -13.60
N ARG A 191 13.04 -8.57 -14.44
CA ARG A 191 13.75 -7.39 -14.99
C ARG A 191 12.86 -6.57 -15.91
N CYS A 192 12.05 -7.20 -16.76
CA CYS A 192 11.20 -6.48 -17.72
C CYS A 192 10.05 -5.74 -17.03
N ALA A 193 9.36 -6.39 -16.09
CA ALA A 193 8.29 -5.76 -15.31
C ALA A 193 8.81 -4.63 -14.41
N LEU A 194 9.98 -4.82 -13.80
CA LEU A 194 10.62 -3.78 -12.98
C LEU A 194 11.17 -2.63 -13.84
N GLN A 195 11.62 -2.89 -15.07
CA GLN A 195 12.02 -1.87 -16.04
C GLN A 195 10.82 -1.00 -16.42
N LEU A 196 9.67 -1.62 -16.73
CA LEU A 196 8.43 -0.91 -17.05
C LEU A 196 7.92 -0.06 -15.88
N VAL A 197 7.95 -0.59 -14.66
CA VAL A 197 7.58 0.17 -13.45
C VAL A 197 8.57 1.33 -13.19
N ARG A 198 9.87 1.12 -13.42
CA ARG A 198 10.90 2.18 -13.32
C ARG A 198 10.76 3.26 -14.39
N GLU A 199 10.34 2.91 -15.61
CA GLU A 199 10.08 3.87 -16.69
C GLU A 199 8.80 4.67 -16.41
N ALA A 200 7.74 4.02 -15.95
CA ALA A 200 6.51 4.70 -15.53
C ALA A 200 6.74 5.67 -14.34
N ALA A 201 7.54 5.27 -13.35
CA ALA A 201 7.91 6.13 -12.22
C ALA A 201 8.75 7.35 -12.66
N ARG A 202 9.71 7.15 -13.58
CA ARG A 202 10.51 8.25 -14.16
C ARG A 202 9.66 9.22 -14.99
N ALA A 203 8.71 8.71 -15.77
CA ALA A 203 7.77 9.54 -16.52
C ALA A 203 6.88 10.39 -15.60
N CYS A 204 6.38 9.82 -14.50
CA CYS A 204 5.61 10.56 -13.50
C CYS A 204 6.43 11.66 -12.81
N LEU A 205 7.69 11.39 -12.46
CA LEU A 205 8.58 12.40 -11.85
C LEU A 205 8.94 13.52 -12.83
N SER A 206 9.17 13.20 -14.10
CA SER A 206 9.42 14.19 -15.16
C SER A 206 8.21 15.10 -15.40
N ARG A 207 6.99 14.54 -15.40
CA ARG A 207 5.75 15.31 -15.57
C ARG A 207 5.47 16.23 -14.38
N ARG A 208 5.85 15.82 -13.16
CA ARG A 208 5.75 16.63 -11.94
C ARG A 208 6.77 17.76 -11.90
N HIS A 209 7.97 17.55 -12.45
CA HIS A 209 8.99 18.58 -12.61
C HIS A 209 8.56 19.63 -13.64
N ALA A 210 7.96 19.20 -14.76
CA ALA A 210 7.39 20.09 -15.76
C ALA A 210 6.21 20.92 -15.22
N LEU A 211 5.31 20.32 -14.43
CA LEU A 211 4.20 21.02 -13.78
C LEU A 211 4.66 22.02 -12.70
N ARG A 212 5.75 21.73 -11.97
CA ARG A 212 6.37 22.69 -11.04
C ARG A 212 7.04 23.87 -11.75
N LEU A 213 7.67 23.64 -12.90
CA LEU A 213 8.26 24.72 -13.70
C LEU A 213 7.18 25.62 -14.30
N MET A 214 6.07 25.05 -14.77
CA MET A 214 4.91 25.80 -15.30
C MET A 214 4.17 26.62 -14.22
N ALA A 215 4.12 26.13 -12.98
CA ALA A 215 3.50 26.85 -11.86
C ALA A 215 4.34 28.06 -11.40
N ASN A 216 5.67 28.02 -11.56
CA ASN A 216 6.57 29.10 -11.17
C ASN A 216 6.71 30.22 -12.22
N THR A 217 6.32 29.98 -13.47
CA THR A 217 6.31 30.99 -14.54
C THR A 217 5.02 31.82 -14.60
N CYS A 218 4.02 31.52 -13.76
CA CYS A 218 2.74 32.25 -13.73
C CYS A 218 2.65 33.27 -12.58
N VAL A 219 3.74 33.47 -11.81
CA VAL A 219 3.81 34.38 -10.64
C VAL A 219 4.88 35.47 -10.83
N THR A 220 5.21 35.79 -12.08
CA THR A 220 6.05 36.95 -12.46
C THR A 220 5.41 37.65 -13.63
#